data_AF-A0A519ZKA0-F1
#
_entry.id   AF-A0A519ZKA0-F1
#
_cell.length_a   1.000
_cell.length_b   1.000
_cell.length_c   1.000
_cell.angle_alpha   90.00
_cell.angle_beta   90.00
_cell.angle_gamma   90.00
#
_symmetry.space_group_name_H-M   'P 1'
#
loop_
_entity.id
_entity.type
_entity.pdbx_description
1 polymer ?
#
loop_
_entity_poly.entity_id
_entity_poly.type
_entity_poly.pdbx_seq_one_letter_code
_entity_poly.pdbx_strand_id
1 'polypeptide(L)'
;MYPLRDVFSKFLEDAESEAGGFIIPAYQRGYKWTSSGDNSQIRVLMRDLFNAFNNGKNRYYLQFITLIKNESGLEVIDGQQRLTTLTILFSVLSRFEEVEGEENFVINKLTYQVRENFIDKFIYTNIDAILQSENWDDFLEANEEDSSDIDNQDVYFIYHAAKSINKFLML
;
A
#
# COMPACT_ATOMS: atom_id res chain seq x y z
N MET A 1 2.71 10.09 18.47
CA MET A 1 3.41 10.06 17.18
C MET A 1 4.04 8.68 17.06
N TYR A 2 3.74 7.94 16.00
CA TYR A 2 4.11 6.53 15.85
C TYR A 2 5.25 6.38 14.83
N PRO A 3 6.19 5.45 15.04
CA PRO A 3 6.98 4.87 13.95
C PRO A 3 6.08 4.43 12.79
N LEU A 4 6.61 4.39 11.56
CA LEU A 4 5.80 4.11 10.38
C LEU A 4 5.18 2.70 10.41
N ARG A 5 5.93 1.70 10.91
CA ARG A 5 5.44 0.34 11.17
C ARG A 5 4.27 0.35 12.16
N ASP A 6 4.41 1.13 13.24
CA ASP A 6 3.43 1.22 14.32
C ASP A 6 2.08 1.81 13.90
N VAL A 7 2.00 2.49 12.75
CA VAL A 7 0.71 2.93 12.17
C VAL A 7 -0.19 1.74 11.83
N PHE A 8 0.39 0.61 11.41
CA PHE A 8 -0.34 -0.61 11.04
C PHE A 8 -0.36 -1.67 12.15
N SER A 9 0.19 -1.36 13.32
CA SER A 9 0.13 -2.21 14.52
C SER A 9 -0.39 -1.42 15.71
N LYS A 10 0.50 -0.79 16.48
CA LYS A 10 0.18 -0.13 17.74
C LYS A 10 -0.91 0.93 17.64
N PHE A 11 -0.94 1.70 16.55
CA PHE A 11 -2.00 2.70 16.36
C PHE A 11 -3.39 2.04 16.21
N LEU A 12 -3.47 0.92 15.47
CA LEU A 12 -4.73 0.19 15.30
C LEU A 12 -5.18 -0.46 16.62
N GLU A 13 -4.23 -0.95 17.41
CA GLU A 13 -4.47 -1.45 18.78
C GLU A 13 -4.97 -0.33 19.70
N ASP A 14 -4.26 0.80 19.76
CA ASP A 14 -4.59 1.96 20.59
C ASP A 14 -5.94 2.60 20.20
N ALA A 15 -6.32 2.53 18.92
CA ALA A 15 -7.60 3.01 18.42
C ALA A 15 -8.77 2.08 18.78
N GLU A 16 -8.49 0.93 19.41
CA GLU A 16 -9.47 -0.12 19.72
C GLU A 16 -10.31 -0.47 18.49
N SER A 17 -9.65 -0.62 17.34
CA SER A 17 -10.31 -1.07 16.11
C SER A 17 -10.69 -2.54 16.29
N GLU A 18 -11.97 -2.85 16.50
CA GLU A 18 -12.45 -4.24 16.71
C GLU A 18 -12.09 -5.17 15.54
N ALA A 19 -12.07 -4.64 14.31
CA ALA A 19 -11.64 -5.37 13.11
C ALA A 19 -10.13 -5.29 12.81
N GLY A 20 -9.35 -4.56 13.62
CA GLY A 20 -7.88 -4.51 13.50
C GLY A 20 -7.31 -3.89 12.22
N GLY A 21 -8.04 -3.04 11.50
CA GLY A 21 -7.62 -2.49 10.20
C GLY A 21 -8.27 -1.18 9.78
N PHE A 22 -7.71 -0.58 8.73
CA PHE A 22 -8.24 0.58 8.02
C PHE A 22 -9.21 0.16 6.92
N ILE A 23 -10.29 0.92 6.78
CA ILE A 23 -11.30 0.71 5.74
C ILE A 23 -11.26 1.87 4.75
N ILE A 24 -11.09 1.56 3.47
CA ILE A 24 -11.33 2.50 2.38
C ILE A 24 -12.78 2.33 1.93
N PRO A 25 -13.67 3.30 2.26
CA PRO A 25 -15.09 3.11 2.03
C PRO A 25 -15.50 3.29 0.57
N ALA A 26 -16.64 2.72 0.21
CA ALA A 26 -17.14 2.66 -1.17
C ALA A 26 -17.29 4.03 -1.87
N TYR A 27 -17.55 5.08 -1.09
CA TYR A 27 -17.74 6.44 -1.57
C TYR A 27 -16.43 7.19 -1.82
N GLN A 28 -15.28 6.64 -1.41
CA GLN A 28 -13.99 7.24 -1.68
C GLN A 28 -13.59 7.07 -3.15
N ARG A 29 -12.78 8.03 -3.63
CA ARG A 29 -12.24 7.95 -4.98
C ARG A 29 -11.22 6.82 -5.08
N GLY A 30 -11.15 6.21 -6.26
CA GLY A 30 -10.16 5.17 -6.52
C GLY A 30 -8.71 5.61 -6.38
N TYR A 31 -7.82 4.64 -6.17
CA TYR A 31 -6.37 4.88 -6.11
C TYR A 31 -5.86 5.41 -7.46
N LYS A 32 -5.09 6.50 -7.45
CA LYS A 32 -4.68 7.20 -8.70
C LYS A 32 -3.37 7.98 -8.61
N TRP A 33 -2.52 7.66 -7.64
CA TRP A 33 -1.19 8.25 -7.59
C TRP A 33 -0.34 7.77 -8.77
N THR A 34 0.23 8.73 -9.49
CA THR A 34 1.06 8.47 -10.66
C THR A 34 2.42 7.91 -10.26
N SER A 35 2.91 6.98 -11.06
CA SER A 35 4.18 6.27 -10.91
C SER A 35 5.22 6.65 -11.97
N SER A 36 4.85 7.46 -12.97
CA SER A 36 5.66 7.83 -14.15
C SER A 36 6.07 9.32 -14.16
N GLY A 37 7.31 9.63 -14.60
CA GLY A 37 7.96 10.96 -14.53
C GLY A 37 8.55 11.38 -13.16
N ASP A 38 9.68 12.08 -13.13
CA ASP A 38 10.47 12.35 -11.90
C ASP A 38 9.69 12.98 -10.73
N ASN A 39 8.61 13.71 -11.03
CA ASN A 39 7.73 14.36 -10.04
C ASN A 39 6.45 13.57 -9.73
N SER A 40 6.41 12.27 -10.05
CA SER A 40 5.28 11.42 -9.72
C SER A 40 5.07 11.34 -8.20
N GLN A 41 3.83 11.21 -7.73
CA GLN A 41 3.56 11.20 -6.28
C GLN A 41 4.28 10.05 -5.58
N ILE A 42 4.43 8.90 -6.26
CA ILE A 42 5.18 7.76 -5.74
C ILE A 42 6.65 8.12 -5.54
N ARG A 43 7.31 8.69 -6.57
CA ARG A 43 8.74 9.06 -6.44
C ARG A 43 8.97 10.14 -5.40
N VAL A 44 8.08 11.13 -5.32
CA VAL A 44 8.17 12.19 -4.31
C VAL A 44 8.11 11.59 -2.92
N LEU A 45 7.10 10.75 -2.61
CA LEU A 45 7.00 10.10 -1.31
C LEU A 45 8.23 9.24 -0.99
N MET A 46 8.67 8.41 -1.95
CA MET A 46 9.83 7.53 -1.75
C MET A 46 11.12 8.31 -1.48
N ARG A 47 11.38 9.38 -2.25
CA ARG A 47 12.52 10.26 -2.04
C ARG A 47 12.46 10.95 -0.69
N ASP A 48 11.29 11.43 -0.28
CA ASP A 48 11.15 12.14 0.99
C ASP A 48 11.36 11.20 2.18
N LEU A 49 10.84 9.97 2.12
CA LEU A 49 11.10 8.92 3.12
C LEU A 49 12.58 8.54 3.16
N PHE A 50 13.19 8.29 2.00
CA PHE A 50 14.62 7.94 1.90
C PHE A 50 15.53 9.06 2.41
N ASN A 51 15.22 10.31 2.07
CA ASN A 51 15.95 11.47 2.58
C ASN A 51 15.78 11.61 4.10
N ALA A 52 14.59 11.35 4.65
CA ALA A 52 14.40 11.37 6.09
C ALA A 52 15.24 10.30 6.79
N PHE A 53 15.26 9.08 6.24
CA PHE A 53 16.08 7.98 6.72
C PHE A 53 17.59 8.32 6.68
N ASN A 54 18.13 8.74 5.53
CA ASN A 54 19.56 9.03 5.37
C ASN A 54 20.05 10.21 6.20
N ASN A 55 19.21 11.22 6.43
CA ASN A 55 19.59 12.37 7.25
C ASN A 55 19.50 12.07 8.76
N GLY A 56 19.27 10.81 9.16
CA GLY A 56 19.07 10.43 10.56
C GLY A 56 17.90 11.16 11.20
N LYS A 57 16.92 11.61 10.41
CA LYS A 57 15.73 12.25 10.95
C LYS A 57 14.90 11.16 11.61
N ASN A 58 14.87 11.17 12.93
CA ASN A 58 13.99 10.28 13.71
C ASN A 58 12.48 10.51 13.46
N ARG A 59 12.11 11.51 12.65
CA ARG A 59 10.72 11.90 12.37
C ARG A 59 10.56 12.43 10.95
N TYR A 60 9.59 11.88 10.24
CA TYR A 60 9.04 12.43 9.00
C TYR A 60 7.53 12.63 9.15
N TYR A 61 7.01 13.75 8.66
CA TYR A 61 5.58 14.07 8.77
C TYR A 61 4.88 13.74 7.46
N LEU A 62 4.11 12.64 7.44
CA LEU A 62 3.31 12.18 6.30
C LEU A 62 2.02 12.97 6.08
N GLN A 63 1.89 14.14 6.71
CA GLN A 63 0.63 14.89 6.85
C GLN A 63 -0.42 14.10 7.64
N PHE A 64 -1.58 14.71 7.87
CA PHE A 64 -2.66 14.10 8.65
C PHE A 64 -3.36 12.97 7.85
N ILE A 65 -3.88 11.99 8.57
CA ILE A 65 -4.84 11.01 8.09
C ILE A 65 -6.11 11.24 8.91
N THR A 66 -7.24 11.45 8.24
CA THR A 66 -8.53 11.66 8.93
C THR A 66 -9.30 10.36 8.93
N LEU A 67 -9.68 9.92 10.13
CA LEU A 67 -10.32 8.63 10.37
C LEU A 67 -11.64 8.81 11.10
N ILE A 68 -12.61 7.95 10.81
CA ILE A 68 -13.83 7.77 11.61
C ILE A 68 -13.84 6.33 12.11
N LYS A 69 -13.96 6.17 13.43
CA LYS A 69 -14.14 4.84 14.04
C LYS A 69 -15.60 4.40 13.85
N ASN A 70 -15.80 3.19 13.32
CA ASN A 70 -17.10 2.52 13.25
C ASN A 70 -16.98 1.09 13.84
N GLU A 71 -18.08 0.33 13.83
CA GLU A 71 -18.10 -1.06 14.32
C GLU A 71 -17.17 -2.00 13.51
N SER A 72 -16.91 -1.67 12.25
CA SER A 72 -16.12 -2.49 11.33
C SER A 72 -14.64 -2.11 11.27
N GLY A 73 -14.18 -1.08 11.97
CA GLY A 73 -12.79 -0.62 11.96
C GLY A 73 -12.64 0.90 11.84
N LEU A 74 -11.53 1.35 11.23
CA LEU A 74 -11.23 2.78 11.02
C LEU A 74 -11.47 3.18 9.57
N GLU A 75 -12.60 3.82 9.29
CA GLU A 75 -12.88 4.39 7.97
C GLU A 75 -11.95 5.57 7.66
N VAL A 76 -11.33 5.53 6.48
CA VAL A 76 -10.42 6.57 6.01
C VAL A 76 -11.20 7.65 5.26
N ILE A 77 -11.22 8.86 5.83
CA ILE A 77 -11.87 10.04 5.26
C ILE A 77 -10.90 10.87 4.41
N ASP A 78 -9.67 11.05 4.89
CA ASP A 78 -8.57 11.65 4.13
C ASP A 78 -7.27 10.86 4.36
N GLY A 79 -6.40 10.86 3.35
CA GLY A 79 -5.11 10.16 3.40
C GLY A 79 -5.10 8.75 2.80
N GLN A 80 -6.22 8.29 2.21
CA GLN A 80 -6.32 6.99 1.53
C GLN A 80 -5.12 6.70 0.61
N GLN A 81 -4.78 7.63 -0.29
CA GLN A 81 -3.72 7.41 -1.27
C GLN A 81 -2.37 7.18 -0.58
N ARG A 82 -2.05 7.99 0.44
CA ARG A 82 -0.83 7.84 1.25
C ARG A 82 -0.82 6.49 1.96
N LEU A 83 -1.93 6.13 2.59
CA LEU A 83 -2.05 4.90 3.36
C LEU A 83 -1.92 3.66 2.44
N THR A 84 -2.61 3.64 1.30
CA THR A 84 -2.45 2.58 0.30
C THR A 84 -1.02 2.50 -0.23
N THR A 85 -0.36 3.63 -0.52
CA THR A 85 1.05 3.59 -0.97
C THR A 85 1.99 3.05 0.11
N LEU A 86 1.75 3.36 1.39
CA LEU A 86 2.51 2.81 2.51
C LEU A 86 2.29 1.31 2.67
N THR A 87 1.05 0.84 2.51
CA THR A 87 0.72 -0.59 2.47
C THR A 87 1.50 -1.31 1.36
N ILE A 88 1.54 -0.74 0.16
CA ILE A 88 2.32 -1.29 -0.96
C ILE A 88 3.82 -1.27 -0.63
N LEU A 89 4.35 -0.16 -0.11
CA LEU A 89 5.76 -0.04 0.25
C LEU A 89 6.18 -1.12 1.24
N PHE A 90 5.43 -1.33 2.32
CA PHE A 90 5.78 -2.35 3.30
C PHE A 90 5.67 -3.76 2.75
N SER A 91 4.69 -4.03 1.89
CA SER A 91 4.58 -5.34 1.22
C SER A 91 5.73 -5.60 0.26
N VAL A 92 6.26 -4.56 -0.40
CA VAL A 92 7.47 -4.67 -1.21
C VAL A 92 8.70 -4.89 -0.33
N LEU A 93 8.80 -4.17 0.80
CA LEU A 93 9.91 -4.32 1.75
C LEU A 93 9.95 -5.71 2.39
N SER A 94 8.80 -6.31 2.71
CA SER A 94 8.74 -7.67 3.26
C SER A 94 9.29 -8.74 2.31
N ARG A 95 9.43 -8.45 1.00
CA ARG A 95 10.12 -9.32 0.06
C ARG A 95 11.64 -9.28 0.22
N PHE A 96 12.21 -8.14 0.59
CA PHE A 96 13.66 -7.96 0.75
C PHE A 96 14.15 -8.45 2.11
N GLU A 97 13.28 -8.45 3.11
CA GLU A 97 13.53 -9.09 4.38
C GLU A 97 13.42 -10.61 4.18
N GLU A 98 14.47 -11.24 3.62
CA GLU A 98 14.70 -12.71 3.66
C GLU A 98 14.96 -13.19 5.11
N VAL A 99 14.11 -12.77 6.05
CA VAL A 99 14.08 -13.33 7.39
C VAL A 99 12.96 -14.36 7.38
N GLU A 100 13.35 -15.62 7.25
CA GLU A 100 12.45 -16.76 7.44
C GLU A 100 11.57 -16.54 8.70
N GLY A 101 10.31 -16.17 8.50
CA GLY A 101 9.30 -16.10 9.57
C GLY A 101 8.72 -14.73 9.92
N GLU A 102 9.18 -13.59 9.36
CA GLU A 102 8.39 -12.34 9.47
C GLU A 102 7.40 -12.24 8.31
N GLU A 103 6.14 -12.63 8.58
CA GLU A 103 5.02 -12.39 7.67
C GLU A 103 4.89 -10.89 7.37
N ASN A 104 4.41 -10.55 6.17
CA ASN A 104 4.09 -9.18 5.78
C ASN A 104 3.13 -8.55 6.82
N PHE A 105 3.66 -7.69 7.70
CA PHE A 105 2.90 -7.21 8.87
C PHE A 105 1.71 -6.30 8.52
N VAL A 106 1.63 -5.83 7.26
CA VAL A 106 0.47 -5.06 6.79
C VAL A 106 -0.67 -5.93 6.27
N ILE A 107 -0.52 -7.26 6.27
CA ILE A 107 -1.59 -8.22 5.95
C ILE A 107 -2.86 -7.88 6.74
N ASN A 108 -3.99 -7.78 6.02
CA ASN A 108 -5.32 -7.48 6.56
C ASN A 108 -5.43 -6.14 7.30
N LYS A 109 -4.46 -5.22 7.14
CA LYS A 109 -4.49 -3.91 7.82
C LYS A 109 -5.17 -2.81 7.01
N LEU A 110 -5.42 -3.03 5.72
CA LEU A 110 -6.16 -2.09 4.87
C LEU A 110 -7.09 -2.85 3.91
N THR A 111 -8.38 -2.52 3.95
CA THR A 111 -9.42 -3.17 3.14
C THR A 111 -10.18 -2.14 2.31
N TYR A 112 -10.42 -2.45 1.04
CA TYR A 112 -11.27 -1.66 0.16
C TYR A 112 -12.69 -2.26 0.14
N GLN A 113 -13.72 -1.48 0.51
CA GLN A 113 -15.12 -1.96 0.47
C GLN A 113 -15.64 -2.19 -0.95
N VAL A 114 -15.02 -1.53 -1.93
CA VAL A 114 -15.32 -1.69 -3.35
C VAL A 114 -14.05 -2.18 -4.00
N ARG A 115 -14.14 -3.27 -4.79
CA ARG A 115 -12.99 -3.94 -5.42
C ARG A 115 -12.17 -4.72 -4.38
N GLU A 116 -12.89 -5.55 -3.64
CA GLU A 116 -12.30 -6.56 -2.79
C GLU A 116 -11.41 -7.48 -3.65
N ASN A 117 -10.34 -8.01 -3.08
CA ASN A 117 -9.47 -9.07 -3.62
C ASN A 117 -8.13 -8.66 -4.26
N PHE A 118 -7.93 -7.48 -4.86
CA PHE A 118 -6.60 -7.20 -5.46
C PHE A 118 -5.50 -7.00 -4.40
N ILE A 119 -5.78 -6.20 -3.37
CA ILE A 119 -4.82 -5.95 -2.28
C ILE A 119 -4.51 -7.27 -1.57
N ASP A 120 -5.53 -8.05 -1.22
CA ASP A 120 -5.34 -9.30 -0.48
C ASP A 120 -4.60 -10.36 -1.30
N LYS A 121 -4.99 -10.53 -2.57
CA LYS A 121 -4.41 -11.53 -3.46
C LYS A 121 -2.98 -11.19 -3.84
N PHE A 122 -2.73 -9.94 -4.25
CA PHE A 122 -1.45 -9.56 -4.84
C PHE A 122 -0.60 -8.69 -3.92
N ILE A 123 -1.13 -7.68 -3.24
CA ILE A 123 -0.26 -6.84 -2.39
C ILE A 123 0.15 -7.58 -1.13
N TYR A 124 -0.76 -8.27 -0.46
CA TYR A 124 -0.47 -8.99 0.78
C TYR A 124 0.20 -10.34 0.55
N THR A 125 -0.32 -11.14 -0.39
CA THR A 125 0.00 -12.57 -0.46
C THR A 125 0.90 -12.95 -1.64
N ASN A 126 0.83 -12.22 -2.76
CA ASN A 126 1.54 -12.59 -4.00
C ASN A 126 2.09 -11.37 -4.74
N ILE A 127 2.88 -10.54 -4.05
CA ILE A 127 3.39 -9.30 -4.64
C ILE A 127 4.39 -9.59 -5.75
N ASP A 128 5.00 -10.77 -5.72
CA ASP A 128 5.90 -11.28 -6.73
C ASP A 128 5.26 -11.38 -8.11
N ALA A 129 3.98 -11.75 -8.22
CA ALA A 129 3.28 -11.73 -9.50
C ALA A 129 3.30 -10.33 -10.14
N ILE A 130 3.20 -9.26 -9.34
CA ILE A 130 3.34 -7.88 -9.82
C ILE A 130 4.80 -7.56 -10.15
N LEU A 131 5.71 -7.81 -9.20
CA LEU A 131 7.10 -7.36 -9.29
C LEU A 131 7.90 -8.08 -10.39
N GLN A 132 7.58 -9.35 -10.65
CA GLN A 132 8.25 -10.19 -11.64
C GLN A 132 7.62 -10.10 -13.04
N SER A 133 6.37 -9.64 -13.16
CA SER A 133 5.76 -9.40 -14.48
C SER A 133 6.58 -8.38 -15.28
N GLU A 134 6.68 -8.56 -16.60
CA GLU A 134 7.40 -7.65 -17.48
C GLU A 134 6.63 -6.34 -17.63
N ASN A 135 5.36 -6.41 -18.02
CA ASN A 135 4.47 -5.26 -18.15
C ASN A 135 3.01 -5.57 -17.69
N TRP A 136 2.13 -4.57 -17.82
CA TRP A 136 0.73 -4.67 -17.39
C TRP A 136 -0.05 -5.73 -18.16
N ASP A 137 0.18 -5.82 -19.46
CA ASP A 137 -0.53 -6.78 -20.33
C ASP A 137 -0.12 -8.22 -19.97
N ASP A 138 1.19 -8.47 -19.75
CA ASP A 138 1.65 -9.81 -19.32
C ASP A 138 1.12 -10.17 -17.92
N PHE A 139 0.97 -9.18 -17.03
CA PHE A 139 0.36 -9.40 -15.72
C PHE A 139 -1.11 -9.79 -15.84
N LEU A 140 -1.87 -9.15 -16.74
CA LEU A 140 -3.26 -9.51 -17.02
C LEU A 140 -3.35 -10.89 -17.67
N GLU A 141 -2.51 -11.21 -18.65
CA GLU A 141 -2.46 -12.52 -19.32
C GLU A 141 -2.16 -13.66 -18.33
N ALA A 142 -1.24 -13.43 -17.39
CA ALA A 142 -0.92 -14.41 -16.34
C ALA A 142 -2.05 -14.59 -15.30
N ASN A 143 -3.05 -13.71 -15.27
CA ASN A 143 -4.16 -13.72 -14.31
C ASN A 143 -5.51 -13.55 -15.02
N GLU A 144 -5.67 -14.11 -16.22
CA GLU A 144 -6.87 -13.97 -17.06
C GLU A 144 -8.17 -14.37 -16.34
N GLU A 145 -8.12 -15.38 -15.48
CA GLU A 145 -9.28 -15.85 -14.71
C GLU A 145 -9.85 -14.76 -13.79
N ASP A 146 -9.03 -13.80 -13.36
CA ASP A 146 -9.43 -12.66 -12.52
C ASP A 146 -9.59 -11.36 -13.32
N SER A 147 -9.46 -11.39 -14.65
CA SER A 147 -9.39 -10.19 -15.51
C SER A 147 -10.53 -9.19 -15.24
N SER A 148 -11.76 -9.67 -14.98
CA SER A 148 -12.90 -8.79 -14.64
C SER A 148 -12.73 -8.00 -13.35
N ASP A 149 -11.97 -8.53 -12.40
CA ASP A 149 -11.75 -7.96 -11.07
C ASP A 149 -10.48 -7.10 -11.05
N ILE A 150 -9.47 -7.45 -11.87
CA ILE A 150 -8.16 -6.79 -11.89
C ILE A 150 -8.00 -5.76 -13.01
N ASP A 151 -8.75 -5.84 -14.12
CA ASP A 151 -8.67 -4.85 -15.20
C ASP A 151 -9.53 -3.61 -14.88
N ASN A 152 -9.05 -2.84 -13.90
CA ASN A 152 -9.64 -1.55 -13.57
C ASN A 152 -8.57 -0.51 -13.23
N GLN A 153 -8.98 0.76 -13.29
CA GLN A 153 -8.09 1.90 -13.10
C GLN A 153 -7.30 1.85 -11.79
N ASP A 154 -7.92 1.45 -10.67
CA ASP A 154 -7.25 1.47 -9.38
C ASP A 154 -6.13 0.44 -9.35
N VAL A 155 -6.44 -0.76 -9.84
CA VAL A 155 -5.48 -1.87 -9.91
C VAL A 155 -4.32 -1.51 -10.82
N TYR A 156 -4.57 -0.89 -11.98
CA TYR A 156 -3.52 -0.37 -12.85
C TYR A 156 -2.57 0.58 -12.11
N PHE A 157 -3.11 1.55 -11.37
CA PHE A 157 -2.28 2.47 -10.59
C PHE A 157 -1.55 1.78 -9.43
N ILE A 158 -2.18 0.85 -8.73
CA ILE A 158 -1.56 0.07 -7.65
C ILE A 158 -0.41 -0.79 -8.19
N TYR A 159 -0.63 -1.50 -9.30
CA TYR A 159 0.38 -2.30 -10.01
C TYR A 159 1.62 -1.44 -10.33
N HIS A 160 1.42 -0.29 -10.97
CA HIS A 160 2.55 0.56 -11.33
C HIS A 160 3.19 1.26 -10.13
N ALA A 161 2.44 1.50 -9.05
CA ALA A 161 3.00 2.00 -7.79
C ALA A 161 3.95 0.96 -7.19
N ALA A 162 3.55 -0.31 -7.10
CA ALA A 162 4.40 -1.40 -6.62
C ALA A 162 5.67 -1.55 -7.46
N LYS A 163 5.56 -1.59 -8.79
CA LYS A 163 6.75 -1.63 -9.68
C LYS A 163 7.66 -0.41 -9.53
N SER A 164 7.09 0.78 -9.38
CA SER A 164 7.89 2.01 -9.19
C SER A 164 8.60 2.03 -7.84
N ILE A 165 7.96 1.55 -6.77
CA ILE A 165 8.58 1.43 -5.44
C ILE A 165 9.72 0.42 -5.48
N ASN A 166 9.46 -0.77 -6.03
CA ASN A 166 10.47 -1.82 -6.16
C ASN A 166 11.68 -1.34 -6.97
N LYS A 167 11.46 -0.67 -8.11
CA LYS A 167 12.53 -0.07 -8.89
C LYS A 167 13.32 0.96 -8.08
N PHE A 168 12.67 1.78 -7.25
CA PHE A 168 13.35 2.76 -6.41
C PHE A 168 14.26 2.10 -5.36
N LEU A 169 13.82 0.98 -4.78
CA LEU A 169 14.59 0.26 -3.74
C LEU A 169 15.77 -0.55 -4.31
N MET A 170 15.75 -0.89 -5.60
CA MET A 170 16.84 -1.59 -6.29
C MET A 170 17.93 -0.65 -6.86
N LEU A 171 17.77 0.67 -6.75
CA LEU A 171 18.76 1.68 -7.19
C LEU A 171 19.82 1.93 -6.13
#